data_AF-A0A6A5VTI7-F1
#
_entry.id   AF-A0A6A5VTI7-F1
#
_cell.length_a   1.000
_cell.length_b   1.000
_cell.length_c   1.000
_cell.angle_alpha   90.00
_cell.angle_beta   90.00
_cell.angle_gamma   90.00
#
_symmetry.space_group_name_H-M   'P 1'
#
loop_
_entity.id
_entity.type
_entity.pdbx_description
1 polymer ?
#
loop_
_entity_poly.entity_id
_entity_poly.type
_entity_poly.pdbx_seq_one_letter_code
_entity_poly.pdbx_strand_id
1 'polypeptide(L)'
;VNEREVVQGKILWLPMRDELPEKAVRRAHGKGAVEEGVYNHPVVIISRPEDDTRVVHFHVVTSFQGKKLHEIYPKANEFHASRRSWYLPIGPAPAHPDANSKKAKKRFPTLELANSALLRWDSYVNLRDVYKTNLTNLRAYGNPDTPLNGDYHLQQESMIRLLAKSRFLTGYDAGDQLQQAYSRSEP
;
A
#
# COMPACT_ATOMS: atom_id res chain seq x y z
N VAL A 1 -13.98 -10.29 3.47
CA VAL A 1 -12.77 -10.27 4.33
C VAL A 1 -13.25 -10.30 5.77
N ASN A 2 -12.63 -11.09 6.65
CA ASN A 2 -12.97 -11.06 8.07
C ASN A 2 -12.48 -9.74 8.68
N GLU A 3 -13.38 -8.95 9.27
CA GLU A 3 -13.04 -7.60 9.78
C GLU A 3 -11.90 -7.64 10.79
N ARG A 4 -11.78 -8.73 11.57
CA ARG A 4 -10.71 -8.88 12.57
C ARG A 4 -9.32 -9.02 11.96
N GLU A 5 -9.23 -9.43 10.70
CA GLU A 5 -7.96 -9.64 9.98
C GLU A 5 -7.51 -8.37 9.23
N VAL A 6 -8.33 -7.32 9.20
CA VAL A 6 -8.01 -6.05 8.55
C VAL A 6 -7.21 -5.18 9.52
N VAL A 7 -5.89 -5.21 9.33
CA VAL A 7 -4.90 -4.46 10.11
C VAL A 7 -3.92 -3.70 9.22
N GLN A 8 -3.16 -2.79 9.81
CA GLN A 8 -2.06 -2.10 9.14
C GLN A 8 -1.08 -3.09 8.49
N GLY A 9 -0.68 -2.79 7.26
CA GLY A 9 0.22 -3.62 6.47
C GLY A 9 -0.48 -4.72 5.67
N LYS A 10 -1.75 -5.03 5.93
CA LYS A 10 -2.51 -6.03 5.16
C LYS A 10 -2.69 -5.54 3.72
N ILE A 11 -2.49 -6.44 2.76
CA ILE A 11 -2.80 -6.22 1.34
C ILE A 11 -4.16 -6.84 1.04
N LEU A 12 -5.05 -6.01 0.51
CA LEU A 12 -6.40 -6.37 0.08
C LEU A 12 -6.59 -5.98 -1.38
N TRP A 13 -7.72 -6.36 -1.98
CA TRP A 13 -8.08 -5.99 -3.33
C TRP A 13 -9.23 -4.99 -3.34
N LEU A 14 -9.04 -3.86 -4.04
CA LEU A 14 -10.10 -2.92 -4.34
C LEU A 14 -10.74 -3.29 -5.70
N PRO A 15 -12.03 -3.66 -5.74
CA PRO A 15 -12.74 -4.04 -6.97
C PRO A 15 -12.80 -2.93 -8.03
N MET A 16 -13.37 -3.27 -9.19
CA MET A 16 -13.70 -2.27 -10.21
C MET A 16 -14.74 -1.27 -9.68
N ARG A 17 -14.79 -0.08 -10.27
CA ARG A 17 -15.63 1.02 -9.79
C ARG A 17 -17.13 0.70 -9.87
N ASP A 18 -17.56 0.01 -10.92
CA ASP A 18 -18.94 -0.41 -11.18
C ASP A 18 -19.43 -1.51 -10.22
N GLU A 19 -18.50 -2.24 -9.60
CA GLU A 19 -18.79 -3.21 -8.53
C GLU A 19 -18.97 -2.55 -7.15
N LEU A 20 -18.80 -1.23 -7.06
CA LEU A 20 -18.80 -0.50 -5.80
C LEU A 20 -19.94 0.53 -5.74
N PRO A 21 -20.44 0.84 -4.52
CA PRO A 21 -21.37 1.95 -4.34
C PRO A 21 -20.80 3.27 -4.85
N GLU A 22 -21.68 4.19 -5.25
CA GLU A 22 -21.25 5.52 -5.67
C GLU A 22 -20.44 6.20 -4.55
N LYS A 23 -19.28 6.78 -4.91
CA LYS A 23 -18.36 7.45 -3.97
C LYS A 23 -17.85 6.53 -2.84
N ALA A 24 -17.78 5.22 -3.08
CA ALA A 24 -17.22 4.24 -2.14
C ALA A 24 -15.77 4.56 -1.72
N VAL A 25 -14.98 5.11 -2.62
CA VAL A 25 -13.59 5.54 -2.37
C VAL A 25 -13.55 7.07 -2.30
N ARG A 26 -12.85 7.59 -1.30
CA ARG A 26 -12.64 9.02 -1.08
C ARG A 26 -11.19 9.28 -0.70
N ARG A 27 -10.72 10.52 -0.79
CA ARG A 27 -9.43 10.90 -0.23
C ARG A 27 -9.53 10.94 1.30
N ALA A 28 -8.62 10.27 2.00
CA ALA A 28 -8.49 10.39 3.45
C ALA A 28 -7.78 11.69 3.81
N HIS A 29 -6.85 12.12 2.95
CA HIS A 29 -6.07 13.34 3.09
C HIS A 29 -5.96 14.10 1.76
N GLY A 30 -5.89 15.43 1.85
CA GLY A 30 -5.84 16.32 0.68
C GLY A 30 -7.20 16.69 0.10
N LYS A 31 -7.19 17.47 -0.99
CA LYS A 31 -8.37 17.94 -1.73
C LYS A 31 -8.36 17.41 -3.16
N GLY A 32 -9.52 17.30 -3.79
CA GLY A 32 -9.67 16.93 -5.20
C GLY A 32 -10.49 15.65 -5.42
N ALA A 33 -10.73 15.34 -6.69
CA ALA A 33 -11.42 14.12 -7.10
C ALA A 33 -10.54 12.88 -6.88
N VAL A 34 -11.18 11.72 -6.76
CA VAL A 34 -10.51 10.42 -6.80
C VAL A 34 -10.16 10.13 -8.26
N GLU A 35 -8.90 9.78 -8.53
CA GLU A 35 -8.46 9.45 -9.88
C GLU A 35 -9.07 8.10 -10.32
N GLU A 36 -9.45 7.93 -11.59
CA GLU A 36 -10.02 6.66 -12.08
C GLU A 36 -9.06 5.48 -11.90
N GLY A 37 -7.75 5.73 -11.95
CA GLY A 37 -6.70 4.71 -11.86
C GLY A 37 -6.48 4.11 -10.47
N VAL A 38 -7.39 4.31 -9.50
CA VAL A 38 -7.26 3.73 -8.15
C VAL A 38 -7.96 2.37 -8.02
N TYR A 39 -8.97 2.10 -8.85
CA TYR A 39 -9.81 0.90 -8.78
C TYR A 39 -9.15 -0.30 -9.46
N ASN A 40 -9.65 -1.50 -9.19
CA ASN A 40 -9.13 -2.76 -9.76
C ASN A 40 -7.65 -3.01 -9.45
N HIS A 41 -7.26 -2.71 -8.21
CA HIS A 41 -5.86 -2.78 -7.77
C HIS A 41 -5.74 -3.40 -6.38
N PRO A 42 -4.58 -4.03 -6.08
CA PRO A 42 -4.24 -4.31 -4.72
C PRO A 42 -4.04 -3.00 -3.95
N VAL A 43 -4.37 -3.00 -2.66
CA VAL A 43 -4.21 -1.86 -1.77
C VAL A 43 -3.55 -2.32 -0.48
N VAL A 44 -2.69 -1.48 0.10
CA VAL A 44 -2.10 -1.73 1.41
C VAL A 44 -2.81 -0.86 2.45
N ILE A 45 -3.33 -1.50 3.50
CA ILE A 45 -3.97 -0.81 4.61
C ILE A 45 -2.90 -0.08 5.42
N ILE A 46 -3.04 1.23 5.57
CA ILE A 46 -2.12 2.05 6.36
C ILE A 46 -2.74 2.58 7.64
N SER A 47 -4.06 2.56 7.75
CA SER A 47 -4.76 2.91 8.98
C SER A 47 -6.13 2.26 9.04
N ARG A 48 -6.55 1.94 10.27
CA ARG A 48 -7.92 1.62 10.65
C ARG A 48 -8.27 2.48 11.87
N PRO A 49 -8.84 3.68 11.63
CA PRO A 49 -9.12 4.64 12.70
C PRO A 49 -10.07 4.07 13.77
N GLU A 50 -9.87 4.46 15.04
CA GLU A 50 -10.75 4.04 16.14
C GLU A 50 -12.15 4.68 16.09
N ASP A 51 -12.26 5.89 15.54
CA ASP A 51 -13.49 6.67 15.46
C ASP A 51 -14.50 6.11 14.44
N ASP A 52 -14.01 5.42 13.40
CA ASP A 52 -14.84 4.71 12.43
C ASP A 52 -14.23 3.34 12.08
N THR A 53 -14.63 2.33 12.85
CA THR A 53 -14.11 0.96 12.76
C THR A 53 -14.39 0.25 11.44
N ARG A 54 -15.31 0.80 10.63
CA ARG A 54 -15.68 0.28 9.30
C ARG A 54 -14.85 0.91 8.20
N VAL A 55 -14.17 2.01 8.46
CA VAL A 55 -13.34 2.70 7.48
C VAL A 55 -11.89 2.27 7.62
N VAL A 56 -11.24 2.12 6.48
CA VAL A 56 -9.79 1.92 6.40
C VAL A 56 -9.19 2.95 5.47
N HIS A 57 -7.96 3.35 5.78
CA HIS A 57 -7.15 4.17 4.90
C HIS A 57 -6.07 3.33 4.25
N PHE A 58 -5.76 3.64 3.00
CA PHE A 58 -4.89 2.81 2.19
C PHE A 58 -4.09 3.60 1.15
N HIS A 59 -3.00 2.98 0.71
CA HIS A 59 -2.31 3.31 -0.53
C HIS A 59 -2.59 2.26 -1.59
N VAL A 60 -2.60 2.67 -2.86
CA VAL A 60 -2.74 1.76 -4.00
C VAL A 60 -1.41 1.09 -4.29
N VAL A 61 -1.45 -0.20 -4.60
CA VAL A 61 -0.31 -0.97 -5.11
C VAL A 61 -0.44 -1.08 -6.63
N THR A 62 0.62 -0.77 -7.36
CA THR A 62 0.65 -0.84 -8.82
C THR A 62 1.83 -1.65 -9.31
N SER A 63 1.61 -2.45 -10.36
CA SER A 63 2.66 -3.16 -11.08
C SER A 63 3.06 -2.47 -12.38
N PHE A 64 2.48 -1.29 -12.67
CA PHE A 64 2.60 -0.61 -13.96
C PHE A 64 2.40 -1.54 -15.18
N GLN A 65 1.48 -2.50 -15.07
CA GLN A 65 1.23 -3.51 -16.12
C GLN A 65 2.48 -4.34 -16.46
N GLY A 66 3.29 -4.66 -15.45
CA GLY A 66 4.53 -5.45 -15.59
C GLY A 66 5.76 -4.63 -15.95
N LYS A 67 5.65 -3.30 -16.03
CA LYS A 67 6.80 -2.42 -16.28
C LYS A 67 7.48 -2.01 -14.98
N LYS A 68 8.79 -1.83 -15.04
CA LYS A 68 9.61 -1.38 -13.90
C LYS A 68 9.55 0.13 -13.77
N LEU A 69 9.79 0.63 -12.56
CA LEU A 69 9.73 2.07 -12.27
C LEU A 69 10.67 2.92 -13.14
N HIS A 70 11.85 2.39 -13.50
CA HIS A 70 12.79 3.07 -14.39
C HIS A 70 12.36 3.04 -15.86
N GLU A 71 11.49 2.11 -16.27
CA GLU A 71 10.95 2.08 -17.63
C GLU A 71 9.81 3.10 -17.77
N ILE A 72 9.00 3.26 -16.72
CA ILE A 72 7.94 4.29 -16.66
C ILE A 72 8.54 5.69 -16.57
N TYR A 73 9.60 5.86 -15.78
CA TYR A 73 10.28 7.14 -15.61
C TYR A 73 11.78 7.03 -15.91
N PRO A 74 12.18 7.00 -17.20
CA PRO A 74 13.54 6.64 -17.60
C PRO A 74 14.60 7.73 -17.45
N LYS A 75 14.22 9.01 -17.47
CA LYS A 75 15.20 10.09 -17.51
C LYS A 75 15.81 10.36 -16.13
N ALA A 76 17.10 10.67 -16.09
CA ALA A 76 17.83 11.10 -14.90
C ALA A 76 17.72 12.63 -14.69
N ASN A 77 16.50 13.17 -14.79
CA ASN A 77 16.22 14.58 -14.54
C ASN A 77 15.29 14.75 -13.33
N GLU A 78 15.16 15.99 -12.85
CA GLU A 78 14.39 16.31 -11.65
C GLU A 78 12.92 15.90 -11.76
N PHE A 79 12.29 16.11 -12.93
CA PHE A 79 10.89 15.73 -13.14
C PHE A 79 10.67 14.23 -12.94
N HIS A 80 11.48 13.39 -13.59
CA HIS A 80 11.35 11.95 -13.46
C HIS A 80 11.75 11.46 -12.06
N ALA A 81 12.81 12.01 -11.47
CA ALA A 81 13.22 11.68 -10.09
C ALA A 81 12.11 12.02 -9.08
N SER A 82 11.47 13.19 -9.23
CA SER A 82 10.32 13.60 -8.43
C SER A 82 9.16 12.61 -8.57
N ARG A 83 8.80 12.20 -9.81
CA ARG A 83 7.74 11.20 -10.04
C ARG A 83 8.05 9.85 -9.43
N ARG A 84 9.29 9.35 -9.56
CA ARG A 84 9.71 8.07 -8.96
C ARG A 84 9.65 8.11 -7.43
N SER A 85 9.93 9.26 -6.82
CA SER A 85 10.01 9.39 -5.36
C SER A 85 8.72 9.05 -4.59
N TRP A 86 7.59 8.98 -5.30
CA TRP A 86 6.27 8.59 -4.79
C TRP A 86 6.03 7.08 -4.76
N TYR A 87 6.97 6.27 -5.25
CA TYR A 87 6.81 4.82 -5.33
C TYR A 87 7.84 4.11 -4.46
N LEU A 88 7.39 3.15 -3.66
CA LEU A 88 8.28 2.22 -2.95
C LEU A 88 8.12 0.82 -3.52
N PRO A 89 9.21 0.14 -3.91
CA PRO A 89 9.12 -1.23 -4.41
C PRO A 89 8.72 -2.19 -3.29
N ILE A 90 7.96 -3.23 -3.65
CA ILE A 90 7.69 -4.40 -2.81
C ILE A 90 8.49 -5.57 -3.39
N GLY A 91 9.24 -6.30 -2.56
CA GLY A 91 9.96 -7.50 -2.95
C GLY A 91 9.04 -8.50 -3.66
N PRO A 92 9.47 -9.12 -4.77
CA PRO A 92 10.84 -9.17 -5.30
C PRO A 92 11.16 -8.07 -6.34
N ALA A 93 10.36 -7.01 -6.44
CA ALA A 93 10.60 -5.95 -7.42
C ALA A 93 12.01 -5.34 -7.28
N PRO A 94 12.65 -4.91 -8.40
CA PRO A 94 13.95 -4.28 -8.34
C PRO A 94 13.98 -3.08 -7.39
N ALA A 95 15.12 -2.91 -6.72
CA ALA A 95 15.35 -1.78 -5.84
C ALA A 95 15.07 -0.44 -6.56
N HIS A 96 14.63 0.55 -5.78
CA HIS A 96 14.30 1.86 -6.33
C HIS A 96 15.49 2.44 -7.10
N PRO A 97 15.31 2.96 -8.32
CA PRO A 97 16.42 3.37 -9.19
C PRO A 97 17.26 4.51 -8.59
N ASP A 98 16.64 5.36 -7.77
CA ASP A 98 17.35 6.43 -7.05
C ASP A 98 18.03 5.97 -5.74
N ALA A 99 17.99 4.68 -5.40
CA ALA A 99 18.60 4.10 -4.18
C ALA A 99 20.10 3.74 -4.36
N ASN A 100 20.86 4.65 -4.95
CA ASN A 100 22.27 4.44 -5.34
C ASN A 100 23.32 4.61 -4.22
N SER A 101 22.90 5.01 -3.02
CA SER A 101 23.79 5.23 -1.86
C SER A 101 23.15 4.71 -0.57
N LYS A 102 23.93 4.53 0.50
CA LYS A 102 23.38 4.11 1.82
C LYS A 102 22.29 5.06 2.31
N LYS A 103 22.47 6.38 2.14
CA LYS A 103 21.47 7.39 2.50
C LYS A 103 20.23 7.28 1.63
N ALA A 104 20.39 7.08 0.32
CA ALA A 104 19.26 6.95 -0.59
C ALA A 104 18.47 5.64 -0.39
N LYS A 105 19.13 4.53 -0.08
CA LYS A 105 18.48 3.26 0.28
C LYS A 105 17.57 3.38 1.51
N LYS A 106 17.96 4.19 2.50
CA LYS A 106 17.10 4.51 3.65
C LYS A 106 15.88 5.35 3.24
N ARG A 107 16.03 6.24 2.25
CA ARG A 107 14.95 7.10 1.73
C ARG A 107 13.99 6.37 0.79
N PHE A 108 14.46 5.35 0.11
CA PHE A 108 13.72 4.53 -0.85
C PHE A 108 13.90 3.04 -0.53
N PRO A 109 13.38 2.59 0.63
CA PRO A 109 13.49 1.19 1.01
C PRO A 109 12.68 0.31 0.07
N THR A 110 13.17 -0.92 -0.16
CA THR A 110 12.32 -2.01 -0.63
C THR A 110 11.53 -2.55 0.55
N LEU A 111 10.22 -2.71 0.35
CA LEU A 111 9.29 -3.24 1.31
C LEU A 111 9.20 -4.75 1.13
N GLU A 112 9.16 -5.48 2.23
CA GLU A 112 9.08 -6.93 2.25
C GLU A 112 7.73 -7.39 2.77
N LEU A 113 7.20 -8.44 2.13
CA LEU A 113 6.06 -9.18 2.65
C LEU A 113 6.51 -10.18 3.72
N ALA A 114 5.65 -10.43 4.68
CA ALA A 114 5.90 -11.45 5.69
C ALA A 114 5.73 -12.86 5.12
N ASN A 115 6.24 -13.84 5.87
CA ASN A 115 6.13 -15.26 5.54
C ASN A 115 6.64 -15.61 4.13
N SER A 116 7.56 -14.80 3.58
CA SER A 116 8.08 -14.93 2.21
C SER A 116 6.99 -14.93 1.14
N ALA A 117 5.84 -14.31 1.40
CA ALA A 117 4.79 -14.16 0.40
C ALA A 117 5.27 -13.29 -0.77
N LEU A 118 4.77 -13.56 -1.98
CA LEU A 118 5.16 -12.83 -3.19
C LEU A 118 3.92 -12.34 -3.94
N LEU A 119 3.94 -11.09 -4.37
CA LEU A 119 2.94 -10.58 -5.30
C LEU A 119 3.20 -11.16 -6.70
N ARG A 120 2.14 -11.21 -7.51
CA ARG A 120 2.20 -11.76 -8.88
C ARG A 120 3.23 -11.07 -9.78
N TRP A 121 3.42 -9.77 -9.59
CA TRP A 121 4.26 -8.93 -10.44
C TRP A 121 5.16 -8.04 -9.60
N ASP A 122 6.23 -7.52 -10.23
CA ASP A 122 7.02 -6.41 -9.72
C ASP A 122 6.09 -5.25 -9.37
N SER A 123 5.90 -5.01 -8.08
CA SER A 123 4.86 -4.12 -7.57
C SER A 123 5.44 -3.00 -6.71
N TYR A 124 4.73 -1.89 -6.69
CA TYR A 124 5.14 -0.67 -5.99
C TYR A 124 3.95 -0.11 -5.22
N VAL A 125 4.18 0.33 -3.98
CA VAL A 125 3.19 1.15 -3.26
C VAL A 125 3.25 2.57 -3.81
N ASN A 126 2.12 3.09 -4.28
CA ASN A 126 1.97 4.49 -4.70
C ASN A 126 1.59 5.36 -3.50
N LEU A 127 2.51 6.21 -3.07
CA LEU A 127 2.40 7.08 -1.91
C LEU A 127 1.84 8.46 -2.23
N ARG A 128 1.48 8.75 -3.49
CA ARG A 128 1.00 10.09 -3.88
C ARG A 128 -0.17 10.55 -3.03
N ASP A 129 -1.11 9.64 -2.81
CA ASP A 129 -2.39 9.93 -2.18
C ASP A 129 -2.74 8.87 -1.15
N VAL A 130 -3.43 9.31 -0.10
CA VAL A 130 -4.06 8.42 0.90
C VAL A 130 -5.55 8.40 0.64
N TYR A 131 -6.08 7.21 0.41
CA TYR A 131 -7.49 6.98 0.16
C TYR A 131 -8.16 6.36 1.36
N LYS A 132 -9.49 6.42 1.39
CA LYS A 132 -10.34 5.74 2.35
C LYS A 132 -11.53 5.09 1.68
N THR A 133 -11.96 3.97 2.26
CA THR A 133 -13.15 3.21 1.85
C THR A 133 -13.72 2.48 3.06
N ASN A 134 -14.97 2.04 2.96
CA ASN A 134 -15.51 1.03 3.86
C ASN A 134 -14.78 -0.31 3.64
N LEU A 135 -14.45 -1.03 4.70
CA LEU A 135 -13.78 -2.33 4.65
C LEU A 135 -14.58 -3.36 3.86
N THR A 136 -15.92 -3.29 3.87
CA THR A 136 -16.79 -4.26 3.19
C THR A 136 -16.68 -4.19 1.67
N ASN A 137 -16.16 -3.06 1.16
CA ASN A 137 -15.88 -2.88 -0.27
C ASN A 137 -14.60 -3.62 -0.71
N LEU A 138 -13.78 -4.10 0.23
CA LEU A 138 -12.51 -4.75 -0.06
C LEU A 138 -12.66 -6.27 -0.10
N ARG A 139 -11.91 -6.89 -1.02
CA ARG A 139 -11.81 -8.34 -1.15
C ARG A 139 -10.45 -8.83 -0.67
N ALA A 140 -10.36 -10.11 -0.34
CA ALA A 140 -9.06 -10.72 -0.06
C ALA A 140 -8.20 -10.64 -1.33
N TYR A 141 -6.95 -10.21 -1.17
CA TYR A 141 -5.99 -10.33 -2.27
C TYR A 141 -5.57 -11.79 -2.42
N GLY A 142 -5.51 -12.26 -3.66
CA GLY A 142 -5.01 -13.59 -4.00
C GLY A 142 -4.03 -13.52 -5.16
N ASN A 143 -2.96 -14.30 -5.07
CA ASN A 143 -2.04 -14.53 -6.18
C ASN A 143 -2.34 -15.91 -6.79
N PRO A 144 -2.81 -15.98 -8.06
CA PRO A 144 -3.05 -17.26 -8.73
C PRO A 144 -1.83 -18.18 -8.79
N ASP A 145 -0.62 -17.61 -8.80
CA ASP A 145 0.63 -18.37 -8.88
C ASP A 145 0.99 -19.01 -7.53
N THR A 146 0.43 -18.50 -6.42
CA THR A 146 0.63 -19.04 -5.07
C THR A 146 -0.72 -19.13 -4.34
N PRO A 147 -1.63 -20.03 -4.76
CA PRO A 147 -3.02 -20.05 -4.30
C PRO A 147 -3.17 -20.47 -2.83
N LEU A 148 -2.15 -21.12 -2.25
CA LEU A 148 -2.11 -21.51 -0.84
C LEU A 148 -1.70 -20.37 0.09
N ASN A 149 -1.10 -19.30 -0.45
CA ASN A 149 -0.81 -18.08 0.32
C ASN A 149 -2.04 -17.17 0.27
N GLY A 150 -2.78 -17.09 1.38
CA GLY A 150 -3.92 -16.18 1.55
C GLY A 150 -3.61 -14.96 2.42
N ASP A 151 -2.45 -14.93 3.07
CA ASP A 151 -2.08 -13.88 4.01
C ASP A 151 -0.95 -13.00 3.46
N TYR A 152 -1.34 -11.96 2.73
CA TYR A 152 -0.42 -10.93 2.24
C TYR A 152 -0.41 -9.76 3.20
N HIS A 153 0.66 -9.64 3.96
CA HIS A 153 0.91 -8.49 4.82
C HIS A 153 2.37 -8.06 4.75
N LEU A 154 2.62 -6.75 4.86
CA LEU A 154 3.96 -6.22 4.99
C LEU A 154 4.57 -6.65 6.32
N GLN A 155 5.87 -6.95 6.31
CA GLN A 155 6.63 -7.12 7.54
C GLN A 155 6.59 -5.85 8.39
N GLN A 156 6.71 -6.00 9.71
CA GLN A 156 6.64 -4.89 10.65
C GLN A 156 7.62 -3.76 10.31
N GLU A 157 8.88 -4.08 10.00
CA GLU A 157 9.87 -3.06 9.62
C GLU A 157 9.50 -2.33 8.32
N SER A 158 9.00 -3.07 7.33
CA SER A 158 8.50 -2.50 6.07
C SER A 158 7.31 -1.58 6.31
N MET A 159 6.41 -1.95 7.23
CA MET A 159 5.27 -1.11 7.59
C MET A 159 5.71 0.19 8.27
N ILE A 160 6.66 0.12 9.20
CA ILE A 160 7.25 1.32 9.86
C ILE A 160 7.85 2.25 8.80
N ARG A 161 8.63 1.70 7.86
CA ARG A 161 9.27 2.47 6.78
C ARG A 161 8.25 3.08 5.83
N LEU A 162 7.20 2.34 5.47
CA LEU A 162 6.09 2.80 4.64
C LEU A 162 5.38 3.98 5.29
N LEU A 163 4.98 3.84 6.57
CA LEU A 163 4.29 4.89 7.31
C LEU A 163 5.14 6.15 7.46
N ALA A 164 6.42 6.01 7.83
CA ALA A 164 7.33 7.13 7.97
C ALA A 164 7.50 7.89 6.65
N LYS A 165 7.62 7.18 5.52
CA LYS A 165 7.73 7.78 4.19
C LYS A 165 6.43 8.45 3.76
N SER A 166 5.30 7.79 3.96
CA SER A 166 3.97 8.31 3.64
C SER A 166 3.70 9.62 4.39
N ARG A 167 3.96 9.64 5.71
CA ARG A 167 3.85 10.84 6.54
C ARG A 167 4.73 11.98 6.05
N PHE A 168 5.99 11.69 5.73
CA PHE A 168 6.93 12.69 5.20
C PHE A 168 6.45 13.31 3.89
N LEU A 169 5.85 12.52 3.00
CA LEU A 169 5.45 12.97 1.67
C LEU A 169 4.07 13.64 1.64
N THR A 170 3.13 13.17 2.45
CA THR A 170 1.72 13.59 2.39
C THR A 170 1.29 14.44 3.57
N GLY A 171 2.03 14.43 4.69
CA GLY A 171 1.59 15.03 5.95
C GLY A 171 0.47 14.25 6.64
N TYR A 172 0.00 13.14 6.07
CA TYR A 172 -1.02 12.29 6.67
C TYR A 172 -0.47 11.58 7.92
N ASP A 173 -1.24 11.62 8.99
CA ASP A 173 -0.97 10.89 10.24
C ASP A 173 -2.15 9.95 10.53
N ALA A 174 -1.85 8.73 10.94
CA ALA A 174 -2.83 7.67 11.05
C ALA A 174 -3.84 7.93 12.20
N GLY A 175 -3.45 8.71 13.20
CA GLY A 175 -4.21 8.89 14.44
C GLY A 175 -4.25 7.61 15.27
N ASP A 176 -5.19 7.52 16.22
CA ASP A 176 -5.38 6.32 17.03
C ASP A 176 -5.97 5.18 16.18
N GLN A 177 -5.37 4.00 16.31
CA GLN A 177 -5.69 2.83 15.49
C GLN A 177 -6.46 1.83 16.31
N LEU A 178 -7.51 1.24 15.73
CA LEU A 178 -8.20 0.12 16.33
C LEU A 178 -7.20 -1.03 16.51
N GLN A 179 -6.66 -1.17 17.73
CA GLN A 179 -5.70 -2.20 18.06
C GLN A 179 -6.41 -3.56 17.97
N GLN A 180 -5.78 -4.53 17.31
CA GLN A 180 -6.08 -5.91 17.64
C GLN A 180 -5.72 -6.08 19.11
N ALA A 181 -6.69 -6.47 19.93
CA ALA A 181 -6.38 -7.12 21.19
C ALA A 181 -5.55 -8.35 20.84
N TYR A 182 -4.23 -8.21 20.83
CA TYR A 182 -3.34 -9.34 21.05
C TYR A 182 -3.67 -9.81 22.45
N SER A 183 -4.59 -10.77 22.55
CA SER A 183 -4.61 -11.66 23.69
C SER A 183 -3.19 -12.21 23.77
N ARG A 184 -2.43 -11.71 24.74
CA ARG A 184 -1.26 -12.42 25.22
C ARG A 184 -1.75 -13.81 25.58
N SER A 185 -1.48 -14.78 24.73
CA SER A 185 -1.20 -16.11 25.24
C SER A 185 0.14 -15.95 25.96
N GLU A 186 0.07 -15.57 27.23
CA GLU A 186 1.17 -15.81 28.17
C GLU A 186 1.36 -17.33 28.31
N PRO A 187 2.61 -17.77 28.56
CA PRO A 187 3.01 -19.17 28.53
C PRO A 187 2.31 -20.06 29.57
#